data_AF-A0A968MQI2-F1
#
_entry.id   AF-A0A968MQI2-F1
#
_cell.length_a   1.000
_cell.length_b   1.000
_cell.length_c   1.000
_cell.angle_alpha   90.00
_cell.angle_beta   90.00
_cell.angle_gamma   90.00
#
_symmetry.space_group_name_H-M   'P 1'
#
loop_
_entity.id
_entity.type
_entity.pdbx_description
1 polymer ?
#
loop_
_entity_poly.entity_id
_entity_poly.type
_entity_poly.pdbx_seq_one_letter_code
_entity_poly.pdbx_strand_id
1 'polypeptide(L)'
;MYQDVSDNIPSVTYLLSDQRPDRENVRYWTIFMNQETPILLGPERLSIKYNQVVFFLDIKRLKRGFYEGSFHLIEDQPENTKEYEITEKLTRHVEQLIQADPAIWFWTHRRWKHRRFLDFIQMVNKTPLSPGVAFNRDLMAY
;
A
#
# COMPACT_ATOMS: atom_id res chain seq x y z
N MET A 1 -1.17 -3.33 16.88
CA MET A 1 -2.47 -3.99 16.67
C MET A 1 -2.73 -4.83 17.91
N TYR A 2 -3.75 -4.51 18.69
CA TYR A 2 -4.22 -5.36 19.78
C TYR A 2 -5.36 -6.18 19.20
N GLN A 3 -5.17 -7.49 19.09
CA GLN A 3 -6.22 -8.43 18.71
C GLN A 3 -6.42 -9.30 19.94
N ASP A 4 -7.54 -9.10 20.62
CA ASP A 4 -7.98 -10.01 21.66
C ASP A 4 -8.47 -11.27 20.94
N VAL A 5 -7.66 -12.32 20.96
CA VAL A 5 -8.02 -13.64 20.43
C VAL A 5 -8.65 -14.43 21.58
N SER A 6 -9.70 -13.87 22.18
CA SER A 6 -10.54 -14.58 23.14
C SER A 6 -11.96 -14.69 22.57
N ASP A 7 -12.39 -15.94 22.44
CA ASP A 7 -13.71 -16.40 22.02
C ASP A 7 -14.13 -16.04 20.59
N ASN A 8 -15.02 -16.86 20.02
CA ASN A 8 -15.48 -16.87 18.61
C ASN A 8 -16.30 -15.63 18.21
N ILE A 9 -15.84 -14.44 18.59
CA ILE A 9 -16.49 -13.14 18.45
C ILE A 9 -16.05 -12.54 17.10
N PRO A 10 -17.00 -12.18 16.22
CA PRO A 10 -16.68 -11.46 15.00
C PRO A 10 -15.88 -10.18 15.30
N SER A 11 -14.74 -10.03 14.65
CA SER A 11 -13.86 -8.88 14.83
C SER A 11 -13.64 -8.13 13.51
N VAL A 12 -13.38 -6.83 13.63
CA VAL A 12 -13.06 -5.96 12.49
C VAL A 12 -11.71 -5.31 12.74
N THR A 13 -10.83 -5.37 11.74
CA THR A 13 -9.52 -4.71 11.77
C THR A 13 -9.52 -3.55 10.79
N TYR A 14 -9.31 -2.33 11.29
CA TYR A 14 -9.16 -1.14 10.45
C TYR A 14 -7.68 -0.85 10.19
N LEU A 15 -7.34 -0.57 8.93
CA LEU A 15 -5.98 -0.27 8.48
C LEU A 15 -5.97 1.01 7.64
N LEU A 16 -5.04 1.91 7.93
CA LEU A 16 -4.73 3.05 7.06
C LEU A 16 -3.56 2.65 6.15
N SER A 17 -3.87 2.19 4.94
CA SER A 17 -2.90 1.54 4.04
C SER A 17 -2.37 2.43 2.91
N ASP A 18 -2.83 3.67 2.80
CA ASP A 18 -2.43 4.62 1.74
C ASP A 18 -1.09 5.34 2.03
N GLN A 19 -0.55 5.13 3.23
CA GLN A 19 0.76 5.63 3.62
C GLN A 19 1.92 4.99 2.84
N ARG A 20 3.10 5.59 2.97
CA ARG A 20 4.31 5.07 2.33
C ARG A 20 4.95 3.98 3.19
N PRO A 21 5.41 2.86 2.60
CA PRO A 21 6.26 1.91 3.30
C PRO A 21 7.63 2.52 3.60
N ASP A 22 8.28 2.03 4.66
CA ASP A 22 9.71 2.24 4.87
C ASP A 22 10.52 1.51 3.80
N ARG A 23 11.69 2.06 3.43
CA ARG A 23 12.54 1.55 2.33
C ARG A 23 12.82 0.05 2.41
N GLU A 24 13.16 -0.42 3.60
CA GLU A 24 13.53 -1.82 3.85
C GLU A 24 12.34 -2.78 3.76
N ASN A 25 11.12 -2.23 3.81
CA ASN A 25 9.86 -2.96 3.78
C ASN A 25 9.14 -2.85 2.43
N VAL A 26 9.73 -2.17 1.45
CA VAL A 26 9.18 -2.12 0.10
C VAL A 26 9.26 -3.53 -0.51
N ARG A 27 8.10 -4.07 -0.89
CA ARG A 27 7.97 -5.40 -1.51
C ARG A 27 7.20 -5.35 -2.83
N TYR A 28 6.36 -4.33 -3.01
CA TYR A 28 5.52 -4.18 -4.18
C TYR A 28 5.52 -2.74 -4.69
N TRP A 29 5.54 -2.61 -6.02
CA TRP A 29 5.49 -1.35 -6.76
C TRP A 29 4.40 -1.44 -7.82
N THR A 30 3.67 -0.35 -8.01
CA THR A 30 2.74 -0.19 -9.12
C THR A 30 2.67 1.26 -9.57
N ILE A 31 1.98 1.53 -10.68
CA ILE A 31 1.67 2.90 -11.09
C ILE A 31 0.51 3.41 -10.24
N PHE A 32 0.65 4.56 -9.61
CA PHE A 32 -0.40 5.23 -8.86
C PHE A 32 -0.26 6.74 -9.06
N MET A 33 -1.35 7.39 -9.50
CA MET A 33 -1.40 8.78 -9.94
C MET A 33 -0.31 9.08 -10.99
N ASN A 34 -0.22 8.21 -12.01
CA ASN A 34 0.75 8.27 -13.11
C ASN A 34 2.23 8.20 -12.69
N GLN A 35 2.53 7.70 -11.49
CA GLN A 35 3.89 7.59 -10.98
C GLN A 35 4.14 6.21 -10.37
N GLU A 36 5.34 5.66 -10.60
CA GLU A 36 5.75 4.42 -9.94
C GLU A 36 5.82 4.64 -8.42
N THR A 37 5.05 3.85 -7.68
CA THR A 37 4.76 4.10 -6.28
C THR A 37 4.85 2.79 -5.49
N PRO A 38 5.57 2.77 -4.35
CA PRO A 38 5.60 1.59 -3.50
C PRO A 38 4.33 1.54 -2.65
N ILE A 39 3.70 0.37 -2.56
CA ILE A 39 2.43 0.17 -1.84
C ILE A 39 2.64 -0.77 -0.65
N LEU A 40 1.90 -0.50 0.45
CA LEU A 40 1.86 -1.35 1.62
C LEU A 40 0.99 -2.58 1.38
N LEU A 41 1.49 -3.77 1.74
CA LEU A 41 0.79 -5.05 1.57
C LEU A 41 0.02 -5.50 2.82
N GLY A 42 -0.19 -4.60 3.79
CA GLY A 42 -0.80 -4.93 5.08
C GLY A 42 -2.20 -5.57 4.95
N PRO A 43 -3.16 -4.91 4.28
CA PRO A 43 -4.50 -5.46 4.09
C PRO A 43 -4.48 -6.82 3.37
N GLU A 44 -3.74 -6.94 2.27
CA GLU A 44 -3.63 -8.19 1.51
C GLU A 44 -3.06 -9.33 2.35
N ARG A 45 -1.92 -9.11 3.01
CA ARG A 45 -1.28 -10.17 3.82
C ARG A 45 -2.14 -10.61 4.99
N LEU A 46 -2.84 -9.69 5.64
CA LEU A 46 -3.70 -10.01 6.79
C LEU A 46 -4.99 -10.70 6.33
N SER A 47 -5.61 -10.21 5.25
CA SER A 47 -6.83 -10.81 4.69
C SER A 47 -6.61 -12.23 4.21
N ILE A 48 -5.51 -12.52 3.51
CA ILE A 48 -5.15 -13.88 3.08
C ILE A 48 -4.84 -14.75 4.30
N LYS A 49 -4.01 -14.27 5.24
CA LYS A 49 -3.58 -15.05 6.39
C LYS A 49 -4.73 -15.51 7.29
N TYR A 50 -5.78 -14.69 7.40
CA TYR A 50 -6.91 -14.95 8.28
C TYR A 50 -8.21 -15.22 7.52
N ASN A 51 -8.13 -15.37 6.20
CA ASN A 51 -9.28 -15.52 5.30
C ASN A 51 -10.42 -14.51 5.56
N GLN A 52 -10.05 -13.23 5.70
CA GLN A 52 -10.99 -12.17 6.06
C GLN A 52 -11.46 -11.40 4.82
N VAL A 53 -12.78 -11.20 4.72
CA VAL A 53 -13.41 -10.31 3.72
C VAL A 53 -12.83 -8.91 3.84
N VAL A 54 -12.49 -8.31 2.69
CA VAL A 54 -11.89 -6.99 2.60
C VAL A 54 -12.93 -5.98 2.13
N PHE A 55 -13.16 -4.97 2.95
CA PHE A 55 -13.93 -3.79 2.58
C PHE A 55 -13.04 -2.56 2.55
N PHE A 56 -13.36 -1.63 1.65
CA PHE A 56 -12.87 -0.26 1.68
C PHE A 56 -13.93 0.64 2.32
N LEU A 57 -13.53 1.48 3.28
CA LEU A 57 -14.42 2.47 3.90
C LEU A 57 -14.18 3.84 3.26
N ASP A 58 -15.12 4.28 2.42
CA ASP A 58 -15.16 5.64 1.90
C ASP A 58 -15.88 6.56 2.90
N ILE A 59 -15.29 7.71 3.21
CA ILE A 59 -15.82 8.68 4.17
C ILE A 59 -16.00 10.02 3.47
N LYS A 60 -17.26 10.41 3.27
CA LYS A 60 -17.64 11.68 2.68
C LYS A 60 -18.07 12.67 3.75
N ARG A 61 -17.50 13.88 3.72
CA ARG A 61 -17.96 14.99 4.57
C ARG A 61 -19.15 15.68 3.92
N LEU A 62 -20.32 15.62 4.54
CA LEU A 62 -21.54 16.29 4.06
C LEU A 62 -21.56 17.77 4.46
N LYS A 63 -21.22 18.06 5.72
CA LYS A 63 -21.10 19.40 6.30
C LYS A 63 -20.22 19.35 7.55
N ARG A 64 -19.97 20.49 8.21
CA ARG A 64 -19.15 20.52 9.44
C ARG A 64 -19.76 19.61 10.51
N GLY A 65 -19.02 18.59 10.93
CA GLY A 65 -19.44 17.63 11.96
C GLY A 65 -20.32 16.49 11.47
N PHE A 66 -20.64 16.41 10.17
CA PHE A 66 -21.50 15.35 9.60
C PHE A 66 -20.78 14.65 8.46
N TYR A 67 -20.64 13.33 8.60
CA TYR A 67 -19.94 12.45 7.70
C TYR A 67 -20.82 11.27 7.33
N GLU A 68 -20.69 10.80 6.10
CA GLU A 68 -21.29 9.58 5.59
C GLU A 68 -20.18 8.57 5.33
N GLY A 69 -20.35 7.34 5.81
CA GLY A 69 -19.40 6.24 5.59
C GLY A 69 -20.05 5.17 4.72
N SER A 70 -19.37 4.78 3.64
CA SER A 70 -19.81 3.72 2.72
C SER A 70 -18.78 2.59 2.71
N PHE A 71 -19.25 1.35 2.88
CA PHE A 71 -18.41 0.16 2.73
C PHE A 71 -18.51 -0.36 1.30
N HIS A 72 -17.36 -0.47 0.65
CA HIS A 72 -17.22 -1.06 -0.68
C HIS A 72 -16.56 -2.42 -0.55
N LEU A 73 -17.22 -3.48 -1.01
CA LEU A 73 -16.61 -4.80 -1.04
C LEU A 73 -15.44 -4.78 -2.05
N ILE A 74 -14.27 -5.22 -1.59
CA ILE A 74 -13.08 -5.34 -2.42
C ILE A 74 -12.80 -6.79 -2.78
N GLU A 75 -12.90 -7.68 -1.78
CA GLU A 75 -12.65 -9.12 -1.95
C GLU A 75 -13.36 -9.91 -0.85
N ASP A 76 -14.07 -10.98 -1.20
CA ASP A 76 -14.74 -11.87 -0.26
C ASP A 76 -14.10 -13.26 -0.17
N GLN A 77 -13.17 -13.59 -1.06
CA GLN A 77 -12.42 -14.84 -1.08
C GLN A 77 -10.91 -14.60 -1.20
N PRO A 78 -10.26 -13.98 -0.19
CA PRO A 78 -8.88 -13.54 -0.29
C PRO A 78 -7.88 -14.69 -0.55
N GLU A 79 -8.13 -15.89 -0.03
CA GLU A 79 -7.25 -17.07 -0.25
C GLU A 79 -7.18 -17.51 -1.72
N ASN A 80 -8.17 -17.16 -2.55
CA ASN A 80 -8.23 -17.52 -3.96
C ASN A 80 -7.62 -16.46 -4.88
N THR A 81 -7.14 -15.35 -4.32
CA THR A 81 -6.60 -14.23 -5.10
C THR A 81 -5.18 -14.48 -5.58
N LYS A 82 -4.81 -13.85 -6.68
CA LYS A 82 -3.41 -13.82 -7.13
C LYS A 82 -2.59 -12.90 -6.23
N GLU A 83 -1.28 -13.11 -6.19
CA GLU A 83 -0.35 -12.22 -5.50
C GLU A 83 -0.58 -10.76 -5.97
N TYR A 84 -0.70 -9.83 -5.02
CA TYR A 84 -0.96 -8.39 -5.23
C TYR A 84 -2.34 -8.01 -5.76
N GLU A 85 -3.25 -8.95 -5.98
CA GLU A 85 -4.57 -8.64 -6.55
C GLU A 85 -5.43 -7.75 -5.64
N ILE A 86 -5.48 -8.06 -4.34
CA ILE A 86 -6.25 -7.26 -3.37
C ILE A 86 -5.64 -5.86 -3.24
N THR A 87 -4.31 -5.80 -3.19
CA THR A 87 -3.55 -4.54 -3.14
C THR A 87 -3.82 -3.66 -4.36
N GLU A 88 -3.86 -4.25 -5.55
CA GLU A 88 -4.21 -3.55 -6.79
C GLU A 88 -5.65 -3.02 -6.75
N LYS A 89 -6.63 -3.87 -6.41
CA LYS A 89 -8.04 -3.44 -6.28
C LYS A 89 -8.18 -2.23 -5.34
N LEU A 90 -7.56 -2.29 -4.15
CA LEU A 90 -7.53 -1.18 -3.20
C LEU A 90 -6.86 0.07 -3.77
N THR A 91 -5.70 -0.09 -4.43
CA THR A 91 -4.94 1.03 -5.00
C THR A 91 -5.71 1.74 -6.10
N ARG A 92 -6.37 1.00 -6.99
CA ARG A 92 -7.23 1.58 -8.04
C ARG A 92 -8.45 2.28 -7.45
N HIS A 93 -9.06 1.71 -6.42
CA HIS A 93 -10.21 2.34 -5.77
C HIS A 93 -9.82 3.70 -5.16
N VAL A 94 -8.70 3.77 -4.44
CA VAL A 94 -8.17 5.03 -3.90
C VAL A 94 -7.85 6.02 -5.02
N GLU A 95 -7.21 5.57 -6.10
CA GLU A 95 -6.87 6.42 -7.24
C GLU A 95 -8.12 7.04 -7.89
N GLN A 96 -9.18 6.24 -8.08
CA GLN A 96 -10.46 6.71 -8.62
C GLN A 96 -11.09 7.78 -7.72
N LEU A 97 -11.08 7.59 -6.41
CA LEU A 97 -11.62 8.58 -5.46
C LEU A 97 -10.84 9.90 -5.53
N ILE A 98 -9.51 9.83 -5.56
CA ILE A 98 -8.64 11.01 -5.69
C ILE A 98 -8.88 11.73 -7.03
N GLN A 99 -9.07 10.99 -8.12
CA GLN A 99 -9.35 11.58 -9.43
C GLN A 99 -10.73 12.27 -9.46
N ALA A 100 -11.72 11.70 -8.77
CA ALA A 100 -13.07 12.25 -8.68
C ALA A 100 -13.11 13.53 -7.82
N ASP A 101 -12.43 13.54 -6.68
CA ASP A 101 -12.28 14.72 -5.83
C ASP A 101 -10.87 14.79 -5.24
N PRO A 102 -9.94 15.52 -5.88
CA PRO A 102 -8.57 15.62 -5.41
C PRO A 102 -8.47 16.18 -3.99
N ALA A 103 -9.42 17.00 -3.53
CA ALA A 103 -9.32 17.66 -2.23
C ALA A 103 -9.46 16.69 -1.04
N ILE A 104 -9.98 15.48 -1.25
CA ILE A 104 -10.21 14.50 -0.17
C ILE A 104 -8.92 13.87 0.34
N TRP A 105 -7.83 13.93 -0.43
CA TRP A 105 -6.59 13.27 -0.08
C TRP A 105 -5.59 14.20 0.58
N PHE A 106 -4.84 13.67 1.55
CA PHE A 106 -3.87 14.43 2.32
C PHE A 106 -2.56 14.64 1.53
N TRP A 107 -2.54 15.62 0.64
CA TRP A 107 -1.39 15.98 -0.22
C TRP A 107 -0.11 16.40 0.52
N THR A 108 -0.19 16.68 1.82
CA THR A 108 0.97 17.03 2.64
C THR A 108 1.92 15.86 2.85
N HIS A 109 1.46 14.63 2.61
CA HIS A 109 2.29 13.45 2.73
C HIS A 109 3.28 13.33 1.57
N ARG A 110 4.58 13.12 1.86
CA ARG A 110 5.63 12.95 0.84
C ARG A 110 5.57 11.55 0.20
N ARG A 111 4.49 11.26 -0.53
CA ARG A 111 4.16 9.92 -1.06
C ARG A 111 5.23 9.36 -2.00
N TRP A 112 5.79 10.20 -2.87
CA TRP A 112 6.80 9.84 -3.88
C TRP A 112 8.24 10.18 -3.47
N LYS A 113 8.55 10.11 -2.17
CA LYS A 113 9.94 10.25 -1.70
C LYS A 113 10.85 9.10 -2.17
N HIS A 114 10.26 7.92 -2.37
CA HIS A 114 10.94 6.72 -2.82
C HIS A 114 10.91 6.63 -4.34
N ARG A 115 12.05 6.32 -4.93
CA ARG A 115 12.22 6.11 -6.38
C ARG A 115 12.92 4.78 -6.55
N ARG A 116 12.27 3.82 -7.23
CA ARG A 116 12.70 2.42 -7.29
C ARG A 116 14.17 2.26 -7.66
N PHE A 117 14.63 2.98 -8.68
CA PHE A 117 16.02 2.96 -9.11
C PHE A 117 17.00 3.46 -8.03
N LEU A 118 16.74 4.61 -7.41
CA LEU A 118 17.62 5.17 -6.38
C LEU A 118 17.64 4.32 -5.11
N ASP A 119 16.49 3.77 -4.73
CA ASP A 119 16.38 2.88 -3.58
C ASP A 119 17.12 1.55 -3.84
N PHE A 120 17.08 1.02 -5.08
CA PHE A 120 17.89 -0.13 -5.49
C PHE A 120 19.40 0.14 -5.34
N ILE A 121 19.90 1.26 -5.87
CA ILE A 121 21.32 1.62 -5.75
C ILE A 121 21.76 1.78 -4.28
N GLN A 122 20.91 2.36 -3.43
CA GLN A 122 21.21 2.48 -2.01
C GLN A 122 21.20 1.13 -1.28
N MET A 123 20.31 0.21 -1.65
CA MET A 123 20.32 -1.16 -1.09
C MET A 123 21.61 -1.91 -1.49
N VAL A 124 22.02 -1.81 -2.75
CA VAL A 124 23.27 -2.43 -3.24
C VAL A 124 24.47 -1.86 -2.49
N ASN A 125 24.57 -0.53 -2.35
CA ASN A 125 25.70 0.13 -1.68
C ASN A 125 25.78 -0.15 -0.17
N LYS A 126 24.68 -0.53 0.47
CA LYS A 126 24.64 -0.92 1.90
C LYS A 126 24.93 -2.40 2.13
N THR A 127 24.88 -3.22 1.09
CA THR A 127 25.20 -4.64 1.18
C THR A 127 26.71 -4.78 1.03
N PRO A 128 27.43 -5.41 1.98
CA PRO A 128 28.86 -5.63 1.80
C PRO A 128 29.07 -6.44 0.51
N LEU A 129 29.80 -5.85 -0.44
CA LEU A 129 30.16 -6.53 -1.68
C LEU A 129 30.93 -7.80 -1.32
N SER A 130 30.55 -8.93 -1.90
CA SER A 130 31.41 -10.13 -1.86
C SER A 130 32.79 -9.75 -2.40
N PRO A 131 33.90 -10.22 -1.79
CA PRO A 131 35.24 -9.88 -2.25
C PRO A 131 35.39 -10.30 -3.72
N GLY A 132 35.50 -9.32 -4.64
CA GLY A 132 35.77 -9.56 -6.06
C GLY A 132 34.81 -8.93 -7.08
N VAL A 133 33.69 -8.32 -6.67
CA VAL A 133 32.78 -7.66 -7.63
C VAL A 133 33.03 -6.15 -7.67
N ALA A 134 33.78 -5.68 -8.67
CA ALA A 134 33.93 -4.25 -8.96
C ALA A 134 32.67 -3.74 -9.67
N PHE A 135 32.02 -2.71 -9.11
CA PHE A 135 30.86 -2.06 -9.71
C PHE A 135 31.31 -1.10 -10.83
N ASN A 136 30.97 -1.41 -12.08
CA ASN A 136 31.29 -0.54 -13.21
C ASN A 136 30.36 0.70 -13.21
N ARG A 137 30.94 1.90 -13.15
CA ARG A 137 30.22 3.17 -13.04
C ARG A 137 29.64 3.68 -14.37
N ASP A 138 29.93 3.03 -15.48
CA ASP A 138 29.57 3.50 -16.83
C ASP A 138 28.10 3.25 -17.24
N LEU A 139 27.31 2.57 -16.40
CA LEU A 139 25.88 2.29 -16.67
C LEU A 139 24.91 3.35 -16.12
N MET A 140 25.40 4.48 -15.60
CA MET A 140 24.60 5.50 -14.90
C MET A 140 24.24 6.74 -15.76
N ALA A 141 24.36 6.65 -17.09
CA ALA A 141 24.18 7.77 -17.99
C ALA A 141 23.04 7.55 -19.01
N TYR A 142 21.83 7.18 -18.57
CA TYR A 142 20.58 7.37 -19.33
C TYR A 142 19.39 7.55 -18.39
#